data_AF-A0A1F8H7Z6-F1
#
_entry.id   AF-A0A1F8H7Z6-F1
#
_cell.length_a   1.000
_cell.length_b   1.000
_cell.length_c   1.000
_cell.angle_alpha   90.00
_cell.angle_beta   90.00
_cell.angle_gamma   90.00
#
_symmetry.space_group_name_H-M   'P 1'
#
loop_
_entity.id
_entity.type
_entity.pdbx_description
1 polymer ?
#
loop_
_entity_poly.entity_id
_entity_poly.type
_entity_poly.pdbx_seq_one_letter_code
_entity_poly.pdbx_strand_id
1 'polypeptide(L)'
;MNIDELKKLVKHSTAVLVLDNGEPSFAILSYEMYKDLVLGGKEKEIKINHTVTNGISQKENIIPPAKPTLPDNELEILERINKDILALQSEIEKEEKLVAVDPSPFVD
;
A
#
# COMPACT_ATOMS: atom_id res chain seq x y z
N MET A 1 24.71 -5.29 -16.97
CA MET A 1 23.96 -6.48 -16.50
C MET A 1 24.51 -7.72 -17.20
N ASN A 2 24.84 -8.77 -16.45
CA ASN A 2 25.38 -10.02 -17.00
C ASN A 2 24.24 -10.90 -17.56
N ILE A 3 24.29 -11.21 -18.86
CA ILE A 3 23.23 -11.96 -19.56
C ILE A 3 23.16 -13.42 -19.09
N ASP A 4 24.28 -14.01 -18.66
CA ASP A 4 24.28 -15.41 -18.25
C ASP A 4 23.66 -15.63 -16.87
N GLU A 5 23.81 -14.65 -15.97
CA GLU A 5 23.10 -14.63 -14.68
C GLU A 5 21.60 -14.44 -14.87
N LEU A 6 21.21 -13.54 -15.79
CA LEU A 6 19.81 -13.34 -16.16
C LEU A 6 19.19 -14.63 -16.70
N LYS A 7 19.88 -15.34 -17.61
CA LYS A 7 19.41 -16.62 -18.15
C LYS A 7 19.23 -17.68 -17.07
N LYS A 8 20.08 -17.71 -16.04
CA LYS A 8 19.93 -18.64 -14.91
C LYS A 8 18.68 -18.35 -14.07
N LEU A 9 18.41 -17.07 -13.80
CA LEU A 9 17.19 -16.64 -13.10
C LEU A 9 15.94 -16.98 -13.92
N VAL A 10 15.92 -16.63 -15.21
CA VAL A 10 14.77 -16.88 -16.09
C VAL A 10 14.49 -18.38 -16.29
N LYS A 11 15.51 -19.25 -16.29
CA LYS A 11 15.31 -20.69 -16.50
C LYS A 11 14.52 -21.38 -15.38
N HIS A 12 14.59 -20.87 -14.15
CA HIS A 12 13.94 -21.47 -12.98
C HIS A 12 12.80 -20.63 -12.41
N SER A 13 12.60 -19.42 -12.92
CA SER A 13 11.58 -18.49 -12.42
C SER A 13 10.49 -18.27 -13.45
N THR A 14 9.25 -18.26 -12.97
CA THR A 14 8.05 -18.00 -13.79
C THR A 14 8.03 -16.58 -14.35
N ALA A 15 8.57 -15.61 -13.62
CA ALA A 15 8.77 -14.24 -14.04
C ALA A 15 9.97 -13.63 -13.30
N VAL A 16 10.64 -12.66 -13.91
CA VAL A 16 11.74 -11.91 -13.29
C VAL A 16 11.39 -10.42 -13.34
N LEU A 17 11.36 -9.77 -12.17
CA LEU A 17 11.20 -8.33 -12.04
C LEU A 17 12.57 -7.68 -11.84
N VAL A 18 12.92 -6.74 -12.71
CA VAL A 18 14.17 -5.98 -12.62
C VAL A 18 13.88 -4.64 -11.94
N LEU A 19 14.61 -4.36 -10.86
CA LEU A 19 14.54 -3.11 -10.12
C LEU A 19 15.74 -2.23 -10.46
N ASP A 20 15.52 -0.93 -10.57
CA ASP A 20 16.56 0.09 -10.61
C ASP A 20 16.40 1.00 -9.40
N ASN A 21 17.43 1.11 -8.56
CA ASN A 21 17.40 1.84 -7.28
C ASN A 21 16.23 1.47 -6.34
N GLY A 22 15.77 0.22 -6.40
CA GLY A 22 14.63 -0.26 -5.60
C GLY A 22 13.26 -0.02 -6.23
N GLU A 23 13.19 0.68 -7.36
CA GLU A 23 11.96 0.89 -8.12
C GLU A 23 11.83 -0.12 -9.28
N PRO A 24 10.62 -0.64 -9.56
CA PRO A 24 10.40 -1.51 -10.71
C PRO A 24 10.73 -0.82 -12.03
N SER A 25 11.66 -1.40 -12.79
CA SER A 25 12.03 -0.90 -14.11
C SER A 25 11.31 -1.67 -15.22
N PHE A 26 11.52 -3.00 -15.30
CA PHE A 26 10.84 -3.84 -16.28
C PHE A 26 10.69 -5.28 -15.80
N ALA A 27 9.67 -5.97 -16.33
CA ALA A 27 9.40 -7.38 -16.05
C ALA A 27 9.68 -8.24 -17.29
N ILE A 28 10.31 -9.40 -17.05
CA ILE A 28 10.57 -10.40 -18.08
C ILE A 28 9.62 -11.57 -17.83
N LEU A 29 8.80 -11.85 -18.84
CA LEU A 29 7.80 -12.93 -18.83
C LEU A 29 8.13 -13.96 -19.89
N SER A 30 7.73 -15.21 -19.65
CA SER A 30 7.72 -16.21 -20.71
C SER A 30 6.70 -15.85 -21.79
N TYR A 31 6.98 -16.26 -23.02
CA TYR A 31 6.10 -15.97 -24.15
C TYR A 31 4.69 -16.56 -23.96
N GLU A 32 4.60 -17.79 -23.43
CA GLU A 32 3.31 -18.42 -23.13
C GLU A 32 2.49 -17.60 -22.12
N MET A 33 3.13 -17.03 -21.11
CA MET A 33 2.44 -16.21 -20.12
C MET A 33 2.05 -14.84 -20.66
N TYR A 34 2.90 -14.21 -21.48
CA TYR A 34 2.53 -12.99 -22.20
C TYR A 34 1.31 -13.24 -23.10
N LYS A 35 1.32 -14.34 -23.85
CA LYS A 35 0.22 -14.75 -24.71
C LYS A 35 -1.06 -14.98 -23.91
N ASP A 36 -0.99 -15.67 -22.78
CA ASP A 36 -2.15 -15.87 -21.91
C ASP A 36 -2.68 -14.54 -21.33
N LEU A 37 -1.81 -13.60 -20.96
CA LEU A 37 -2.22 -12.30 -20.40
C LEU A 37 -2.81 -11.34 -21.44
N VAL A 38 -2.23 -11.30 -22.64
CA VAL A 38 -2.55 -10.28 -23.65
C VAL A 38 -3.51 -10.81 -24.72
N LEU A 39 -3.40 -12.10 -25.06
CA LEU A 39 -4.16 -12.74 -26.13
C LEU A 39 -5.19 -13.74 -25.59
N GLY A 40 -4.97 -14.30 -24.41
CA GLY A 40 -5.93 -15.11 -23.69
C GLY A 40 -6.96 -14.24 -22.97
N GLY A 41 -7.95 -13.73 -23.71
CA GLY A 41 -9.02 -12.81 -23.24
C GLY A 41 -9.97 -13.36 -22.17
N LYS A 42 -9.48 -14.15 -21.22
CA LYS A 42 -10.15 -14.50 -19.98
C LYS A 42 -9.39 -13.77 -18.90
N GLU A 43 -9.90 -12.61 -18.50
CA GLU A 43 -9.52 -11.98 -17.23
C GLU A 43 -9.65 -13.06 -16.16
N LYS A 44 -8.53 -13.69 -15.80
CA LYS A 44 -8.49 -14.53 -14.62
C LYS A 44 -8.66 -13.54 -13.48
N GLU A 45 -9.83 -13.54 -12.87
CA GLU A 45 -10.11 -12.83 -11.63
C GLU A 45 -9.00 -13.23 -10.65
N ILE A 46 -7.98 -12.38 -10.54
CA ILE A 46 -6.91 -12.57 -9.56
C ILE A 46 -7.60 -12.25 -8.25
N LYS A 47 -8.07 -13.29 -7.55
CA LYS A 47 -8.41 -13.20 -6.13
C LYS A 47 -7.13 -12.97 -5.38
N ILE A 48 -6.68 -11.71 -5.38
CA ILE A 48 -5.69 -11.25 -4.44
C ILE A 48 -6.41 -11.38 -3.09
N ASN A 49 -6.13 -12.44 -2.35
CA ASN A 49 -6.38 -12.44 -0.91
C ASN A 49 -5.40 -11.43 -0.34
N HIS A 50 -5.67 -10.15 -0.57
CA HIS A 50 -5.19 -9.16 0.35
C HIS A 50 -5.89 -9.52 1.65
N THR A 51 -5.12 -10.00 2.61
CA THR A 51 -5.41 -9.69 4.01
C THR A 51 -5.25 -8.18 4.14
N VAL A 52 -6.19 -7.42 3.55
CA VAL A 52 -6.44 -6.04 3.94
C VAL A 52 -7.08 -6.17 5.31
N THR A 53 -6.26 -6.12 6.33
CA THR A 53 -6.74 -5.45 7.54
C THR A 53 -7.09 -4.04 7.09
N ASN A 54 -8.39 -3.75 7.10
CA ASN A 54 -9.07 -2.49 6.79
C ASN A 54 -9.55 -2.29 5.35
N GLY A 55 -10.84 -2.56 5.16
CA GLY A 55 -11.76 -1.44 4.98
C GLY A 55 -12.48 -1.33 3.65
N ILE A 56 -13.72 -1.84 3.65
CA ILE A 56 -14.85 -1.38 2.83
C ILE A 56 -14.90 -1.95 1.39
N SER A 57 -15.58 -3.08 1.26
CA SER A 57 -16.48 -3.25 0.12
C SER A 57 -17.72 -4.05 0.47
N GLN A 58 -18.83 -3.42 0.08
CA GLN A 58 -20.10 -4.01 -0.35
C GLN A 58 -21.03 -4.58 0.73
N LYS A 59 -22.15 -3.84 0.87
CA LYS A 59 -23.45 -4.34 1.34
C LYS A 59 -23.78 -5.65 0.63
N GLU A 60 -23.92 -6.73 1.39
CA GLU A 60 -25.18 -7.48 1.54
C GLU A 60 -24.96 -8.70 2.44
N ASN A 61 -26.01 -9.04 3.18
CA ASN A 61 -26.18 -10.12 4.14
C ASN A 61 -25.75 -9.91 5.60
N ILE A 62 -26.78 -10.11 6.42
CA ILE A 62 -26.91 -9.93 7.85
C ILE A 62 -26.14 -11.04 8.55
N ILE A 63 -24.94 -10.73 9.04
CA ILE A 63 -24.31 -11.41 10.17
C ILE A 63 -23.64 -10.29 10.98
N PRO A 64 -23.97 -10.08 12.27
CA PRO A 64 -23.19 -9.15 13.08
C PRO A 64 -21.76 -9.66 13.08
N PRO A 65 -20.77 -8.87 12.59
CA PRO A 65 -19.39 -9.33 12.61
C PRO A 65 -19.03 -9.58 14.06
N ALA A 66 -18.66 -10.83 14.37
CA ALA A 66 -18.04 -11.17 15.63
C ALA A 66 -16.90 -10.16 15.83
N LYS A 67 -16.98 -9.36 16.90
CA LYS A 67 -15.91 -8.43 17.24
C LYS A 67 -14.61 -9.24 17.22
N PRO A 68 -13.66 -8.97 16.31
CA PRO A 68 -12.36 -9.57 16.43
C PRO A 68 -11.81 -9.06 17.77
N THR A 69 -11.66 -9.96 18.74
CA THR A 69 -10.86 -9.71 19.93
C THR A 69 -9.44 -9.50 19.43
N LEU A 70 -9.07 -8.24 19.24
CA LEU A 70 -7.71 -7.86 18.93
C LEU A 70 -6.83 -8.34 20.10
N PRO A 71 -5.68 -8.97 19.83
CA PRO A 71 -4.73 -9.33 20.88
C PRO A 71 -4.31 -8.05 21.64
N ASP A 72 -4.04 -8.16 22.94
CA ASP A 72 -3.75 -7.00 23.81
C ASP A 72 -2.60 -6.12 23.27
N ASN A 73 -1.65 -6.72 22.57
CA ASN A 73 -0.55 -6.03 21.88
C ASN A 73 -1.05 -5.11 20.74
N GLU A 74 -2.04 -5.54 19.96
CA GLU A 74 -2.64 -4.70 18.91
C GLU A 74 -3.47 -3.55 19.50
N LEU A 75 -4.10 -3.76 20.66
CA LEU A 75 -4.81 -2.70 21.38
C LEU A 75 -3.84 -1.62 21.89
N GLU A 76 -2.72 -2.01 22.49
CA GLU A 76 -1.69 -1.07 22.94
C GLU A 76 -1.13 -0.23 21.79
N ILE A 77 -0.85 -0.86 20.64
CA ILE A 77 -0.37 -0.18 19.43
C ILE A 77 -1.42 0.83 18.94
N LEU A 78 -2.70 0.45 18.92
CA LEU A 78 -3.79 1.35 18.50
C LEU A 78 -3.95 2.53 19.45
N GLU A 79 -3.85 2.32 20.76
CA GLU A 79 -3.91 3.38 21.76
C GLU A 79 -2.74 4.37 21.57
N ARG A 80 -1.54 3.85 21.34
CA ARG A 80 -0.35 4.66 21.07
C ARG A 80 -0.50 5.49 19.79
N ILE A 81 -0.94 4.86 18.69
CA ILE A 81 -1.21 5.57 17.43
C ILE A 81 -2.23 6.69 17.64
N ASN A 82 -3.31 6.42 18.39
CA ASN A 82 -4.34 7.42 18.63
C ASN A 82 -3.80 8.61 19.47
N LYS A 83 -2.91 8.34 20.43
CA LYS A 83 -2.22 9.40 21.19
C LYS A 83 -1.29 10.23 20.31
N ASP A 84 -0.52 9.59 19.45
CA ASP A 84 0.40 10.26 18.53
C ASP A 84 -0.37 11.14 17.53
N ILE A 85 -1.51 10.66 17.00
CA ILE A 85 -2.39 11.45 16.13
C ILE A 85 -2.89 12.72 16.83
N LEU A 86 -3.38 12.61 18.07
CA LEU A 86 -3.87 13.76 18.83
C LEU A 86 -2.76 14.77 19.14
N ALA A 87 -1.55 14.28 19.46
CA ALA A 87 -0.40 15.14 19.69
C ALA A 87 -0.01 15.91 18.43
N LEU A 88 0.02 15.24 17.27
CA LEU A 88 0.31 15.87 15.98
C LEU A 88 -0.75 16.90 15.61
N GLN A 89 -2.04 16.60 15.80
CA GLN A 89 -3.11 17.57 15.56
C GLN A 89 -2.95 18.83 16.41
N SER A 90 -2.59 18.68 17.69
CA SER A 90 -2.35 19.82 18.57
C SER A 90 -1.14 20.65 18.17
N GLU A 91 -0.06 20.03 17.69
CA GLU A 91 1.12 20.76 17.24
C GLU A 91 0.84 21.50 15.92
N ILE A 92 0.12 20.87 14.98
CA ILE A 92 -0.32 21.50 13.73
C ILE A 92 -1.21 22.72 14.03
N GLU A 93 -2.23 22.60 14.89
CA GLU A 93 -3.10 23.73 15.23
C GLU A 93 -2.32 24.89 15.87
N LYS A 94 -1.32 24.58 16.69
CA LYS A 94 -0.44 25.57 17.30
C LYS A 94 0.45 26.26 16.27
N GLU A 95 1.04 25.51 15.35
CA GLU A 95 1.82 26.05 14.23
C GLU A 95 0.97 26.92 13.31
N GLU A 96 -0.23 26.47 12.93
CA GLU A 96 -1.17 27.23 12.11
C GLU A 96 -1.60 28.54 12.79
N LYS A 97 -1.84 28.51 14.11
CA LYS A 97 -2.16 29.72 14.88
C LYS A 97 -1.00 30.70 14.94
N LEU A 98 0.25 30.22 15.01
CA LEU A 98 1.43 31.07 14.97
C LEU A 98 1.64 31.69 13.58
N VAL A 99 1.38 30.93 12.52
CA VAL A 99 1.43 31.40 11.13
C VAL A 99 0.32 32.41 10.85
N ALA A 100 -0.87 32.25 11.44
CA ALA A 100 -1.99 33.18 11.29
C ALA A 100 -1.81 34.53 12.01
N VAL A 101 -0.80 34.68 12.88
CA VAL A 101 -0.55 35.91 13.67
C VAL A 101 0.49 36.84 13.02
N ASP A 102 1.10 36.46 11.89
CA ASP A 102 1.92 37.38 11.07
C ASP A 102 1.30 37.69 9.69
N PRO A 103 0.15 38.39 9.62
CA PRO A 103 -0.11 39.33 8.56
C PRO A 103 0.55 40.66 8.97
N SER A 104 1.81 40.85 8.58
CA SER A 104 2.46 42.16 8.64
C SER A 104 1.52 43.26 8.10
N PRO A 105 1.34 44.38 8.82
CA PRO A 105 0.45 45.46 8.41
C PRO A 105 1.12 46.20 7.25
N PHE A 106 0.61 46.01 6.04
CA PHE A 106 1.01 46.85 4.93
C PHE A 106 0.50 48.26 5.16
N VAL A 107 1.50 49.13 5.32
CA VAL A 107 1.52 50.58 5.37
C VAL A 107 0.77 51.18 4.16
N ASP A 108 -0.19 52.07 4.42
CA ASP A 108 -0.62 53.12 3.49
C ASP A 108 0.07 54.44 3.85
#